data_AF-A0A946ENL4-F1
#
_entry.id   AF-A0A946ENL4-F1
#
_cell.length_a   1.000
_cell.length_b   1.000
_cell.length_c   1.000
_cell.angle_alpha   90.00
_cell.angle_beta   90.00
_cell.angle_gamma   90.00
#
_symmetry.space_group_name_H-M   'P 1'
#
loop_
_entity.id
_entity.type
_entity.pdbx_description
1 polymer ?
#
loop_
_entity_poly.entity_id
_entity_poly.type
_entity_poly.pdbx_seq_one_letter_code
_entity_poly.pdbx_strand_id
1 'polypeptide(L)'
;MPEPPENPLTAEKALLGKFLFWEEQLSHDNSTSCGTCHLSEAGGSDARVGLPRSIHPGFDGLFGTEDDVAGSIGVVLQACGGSPLDDGVFFPQRQVTARRSQSTIGAGYHPTLFWDGRAGPEFTDPETGLVLIPSGGALEAQAVGPIISMVEMGCDTRDWDGVRQ
;
A
#
# COMPACT_ATOMS: atom_id res chain seq x y z
N MET A 1 -16.38 6.06 13.45
CA MET A 1 -15.54 4.95 12.99
C MET A 1 -15.29 4.06 14.19
N PRO A 2 -15.44 2.72 14.07
CA PRO A 2 -15.02 1.78 15.09
C PRO A 2 -13.55 2.02 15.44
N GLU A 3 -13.21 1.95 16.72
CA GLU A 3 -11.83 2.06 17.20
C GLU A 3 -11.53 0.87 18.13
N PRO A 4 -10.38 0.19 17.97
CA PRO A 4 -9.97 -0.83 18.92
C PRO A 4 -9.51 -0.16 20.23
N PRO A 5 -9.79 -0.76 21.41
CA PRO A 5 -9.38 -0.21 22.70
C PRO A 5 -7.87 0.03 22.84
N GLU A 6 -7.05 -0.74 22.12
CA GLU A 6 -5.59 -0.66 22.13
C GLU A 6 -5.06 0.51 21.27
N ASN A 7 -5.87 1.03 20.34
CA ASN A 7 -5.55 2.22 19.55
C ASN A 7 -6.71 3.24 19.58
N PRO A 8 -6.95 3.88 20.74
CA PRO A 8 -8.01 4.89 20.85
C PRO A 8 -7.66 6.10 19.99
N LEU A 9 -8.66 6.66 19.32
CA LEU A 9 -8.55 7.83 18.47
C LEU A 9 -8.48 9.11 19.31
N THR A 10 -7.42 9.90 19.13
CA THR A 10 -7.33 11.27 19.63
C THR A 10 -7.17 12.25 18.48
N ALA A 11 -7.41 13.54 18.72
CA ALA A 11 -7.22 14.57 17.69
C ALA A 11 -5.76 14.62 17.20
N GLU A 12 -4.81 14.47 18.12
CA GLU A 12 -3.37 14.47 17.84
C GLU A 12 -2.98 13.24 17.02
N LYS A 13 -3.47 12.05 17.37
CA LYS A 13 -3.24 10.82 16.58
C LYS A 13 -3.86 10.90 15.19
N ALA A 14 -5.08 11.44 15.08
CA ALA A 14 -5.75 11.63 13.79
C ALA A 14 -4.96 12.60 12.89
N LEU A 15 -4.44 13.68 13.48
CA LEU A 15 -3.61 14.65 12.76
C LEU A 15 -2.27 14.04 12.33
N LEU A 16 -1.61 13.28 13.21
CA LEU A 16 -0.40 12.53 12.86
C LEU A 16 -0.67 11.54 11.72
N GLY A 17 -1.74 10.76 11.80
CA GLY A 17 -2.14 9.84 10.73
C GLY A 17 -2.39 10.56 9.40
N LYS A 18 -2.98 11.76 9.44
CA LYS A 18 -3.14 12.60 8.24
C LYS A 18 -1.80 13.05 7.66
N PHE A 19 -0.83 13.42 8.48
CA PHE A 19 0.51 13.76 8.00
C PHE A 19 1.19 12.55 7.35
N LEU A 20 1.19 11.40 8.04
CA LEU A 20 1.78 10.16 7.53
C LEU A 20 1.13 9.69 6.22
N PHE A 21 -0.18 9.87 6.07
CA PHE A 21 -0.89 9.50 4.84
C PHE A 21 -0.37 10.21 3.58
N TRP A 22 0.20 11.42 3.74
CA TRP A 22 0.77 12.22 2.65
C TRP A 22 2.30 12.31 2.71
N GLU A 23 2.96 11.54 3.57
CA GLU A 23 4.42 11.56 3.70
C GLU A 23 5.05 10.63 2.65
N GLU A 24 5.73 11.23 1.68
CA GLU A 24 6.41 10.47 0.62
C GLU A 24 7.67 9.78 1.15
N GLN A 25 8.29 10.29 2.22
CA GLN A 25 9.47 9.69 2.85
C GLN A 25 9.21 8.32 3.50
N LEU A 26 7.95 7.90 3.59
CA LEU A 26 7.62 6.52 3.95
C LEU A 26 7.99 5.51 2.86
N SER A 27 7.95 5.94 1.59
CA SER A 27 8.48 5.14 0.48
C SER A 27 10.00 5.19 0.43
N HIS A 28 10.61 4.10 -0.02
CA HIS A 28 12.06 3.96 -0.08
C HIS A 28 12.74 5.06 -0.92
N ASP A 29 12.09 5.50 -1.99
CA ASP A 29 12.63 6.48 -2.93
C ASP A 29 12.03 7.89 -2.76
N ASN A 30 11.33 8.14 -1.66
CA ASN A 30 10.69 9.42 -1.33
C ASN A 30 9.73 9.93 -2.42
N SER A 31 9.07 9.03 -3.16
CA SER A 31 8.32 9.39 -4.37
C SER A 31 6.83 8.98 -4.36
N THR A 32 6.39 8.27 -3.32
CA THR A 32 5.04 7.74 -3.19
C THR A 32 4.59 7.80 -1.73
N SER A 33 3.35 8.22 -1.49
CA SER A 33 2.67 8.17 -0.19
C SER A 33 1.37 7.35 -0.31
N CYS A 34 0.67 7.11 0.79
CA CYS A 34 -0.65 6.49 0.77
C CYS A 34 -1.61 7.30 -0.14
N GLY A 35 -1.55 8.63 -0.03
CA GLY A 35 -2.37 9.56 -0.82
C GLY A 35 -2.08 9.56 -2.31
N THR A 36 -0.93 9.04 -2.77
CA THR A 36 -0.63 8.89 -4.20
C THR A 36 -1.60 7.92 -4.89
N CYS A 37 -2.01 6.85 -4.20
CA CYS A 37 -2.95 5.85 -4.72
C CYS A 37 -4.37 6.03 -4.16
N HIS A 38 -4.54 6.75 -3.05
CA HIS A 38 -5.83 6.94 -2.38
C HIS A 38 -6.26 8.41 -2.38
N LEU A 39 -6.67 8.90 -3.54
CA LEU A 39 -6.99 10.31 -3.76
C LEU A 39 -8.40 10.64 -3.27
N SER A 40 -8.53 11.66 -2.43
CA SER A 40 -9.83 12.05 -1.86
C SER A 40 -10.81 12.50 -2.95
N GLU A 41 -10.32 13.22 -3.95
CA GLU A 41 -11.07 13.71 -5.10
C GLU A 41 -11.57 12.58 -6.02
N ALA A 42 -10.97 11.39 -5.94
CA ALA A 42 -11.40 10.19 -6.64
C ALA A 42 -12.10 9.19 -5.71
N GLY A 43 -12.73 9.70 -4.65
CA GLY A 43 -13.48 8.88 -3.70
C GLY A 43 -12.59 7.97 -2.86
N GLY A 44 -11.34 8.38 -2.58
CA GLY A 44 -10.37 7.61 -1.80
C GLY A 44 -9.71 6.45 -2.54
N SER A 45 -9.89 6.36 -3.86
CA SER A 45 -9.29 5.34 -4.74
C SER A 45 -8.33 6.00 -5.74
N ASP A 46 -7.64 5.20 -6.55
CA ASP A 46 -6.69 5.70 -7.53
C ASP A 46 -7.43 6.25 -8.77
N ALA A 47 -7.18 7.51 -9.09
CA ALA A 47 -7.71 8.17 -10.29
C ALA A 47 -6.91 7.80 -11.55
N ARG A 48 -5.69 7.28 -11.39
CA ARG A 48 -4.75 7.03 -12.48
C ARG A 48 -5.04 5.75 -13.25
N VAL A 49 -5.98 4.92 -12.78
CA VAL A 49 -6.36 3.64 -13.40
C VAL A 49 -6.97 3.76 -14.80
N GLY A 50 -7.30 4.97 -15.25
CA GLY A 50 -7.73 5.23 -16.62
C GLY A 50 -6.58 5.49 -17.60
N LEU A 51 -5.34 5.55 -17.12
CA LEU A 51 -4.18 5.82 -17.96
C LEU A 51 -3.68 4.51 -18.61
N PRO A 52 -3.23 4.52 -19.88
CA PRO A 52 -2.64 3.33 -20.50
C PRO A 52 -1.47 2.73 -19.70
N ARG A 53 -0.71 3.58 -18.99
CA ARG A 53 0.41 3.16 -18.12
C ARG A 53 -0.01 2.50 -16.79
N SER A 54 -1.31 2.36 -16.54
CA SER A 54 -1.85 1.74 -15.32
C SER A 54 -2.33 0.31 -15.56
N ILE A 55 -2.00 -0.27 -16.71
CA ILE A 55 -2.29 -1.67 -17.01
C ILE A 55 -1.21 -2.55 -16.40
N HIS A 56 -1.65 -3.63 -15.75
CA HIS A 56 -0.83 -4.74 -15.30
C HIS A 56 -1.09 -5.94 -16.22
N PRO A 57 -0.07 -6.68 -16.66
CA PRO A 57 -0.20 -7.77 -17.63
C PRO A 57 -0.73 -9.08 -17.00
N GLY A 58 -1.62 -8.96 -16.01
CA GLY A 58 -2.22 -10.13 -15.36
C GLY A 58 -1.23 -11.13 -14.76
N PHE A 59 -1.61 -12.40 -14.79
CA PHE A 59 -0.87 -13.52 -14.24
C PHE A 59 0.11 -14.13 -15.25
N ASP A 60 -0.19 -14.04 -16.55
CA ASP A 60 0.67 -14.58 -17.59
C ASP A 60 1.87 -13.69 -17.93
N GLY A 61 1.86 -12.43 -17.48
CA GLY A 61 2.94 -11.47 -17.66
C GLY A 61 3.01 -10.88 -19.08
N LEU A 62 1.98 -11.08 -19.91
CA LEU A 62 1.89 -10.58 -21.27
C LEU A 62 0.85 -9.46 -21.37
N PHE A 63 1.25 -8.30 -21.90
CA PHE A 63 0.30 -7.22 -22.17
C PHE A 63 -0.61 -7.53 -23.36
N GLY A 64 -1.85 -7.04 -23.29
CA GLY A 64 -2.84 -7.14 -24.36
C GLY A 64 -3.63 -8.45 -24.37
N THR A 65 -3.58 -9.20 -23.26
CA THR A 65 -4.33 -10.44 -23.03
C THR A 65 -5.62 -10.17 -22.24
N GLU A 66 -6.46 -11.20 -22.06
CA GLU A 66 -7.74 -11.05 -21.36
C GLU A 66 -7.59 -10.83 -19.85
N ASP A 67 -6.46 -11.21 -19.25
CA ASP A 67 -6.20 -11.06 -17.82
C ASP A 67 -5.48 -9.75 -17.46
N ASP A 68 -5.29 -8.85 -18.42
CA ASP A 68 -4.88 -7.47 -18.17
C ASP A 68 -5.83 -6.77 -17.18
N VAL A 69 -5.27 -6.11 -16.18
CA VAL A 69 -6.05 -5.37 -15.18
C VAL A 69 -5.58 -3.94 -15.03
N ALA A 70 -6.50 -3.03 -14.78
CA ALA A 70 -6.18 -1.67 -14.38
C ALA A 70 -5.81 -1.64 -12.89
N GLY A 71 -4.53 -1.39 -12.62
CA GLY A 71 -3.94 -1.34 -11.28
C GLY A 71 -3.53 0.06 -10.85
N SER A 72 -2.94 0.14 -9.66
CA SER A 72 -2.37 1.38 -9.12
C SER A 72 -0.88 1.46 -9.43
N ILE A 73 -0.43 2.64 -9.84
CA ILE A 73 0.99 2.86 -10.20
C ILE A 73 1.78 3.12 -8.93
N GLY A 74 2.72 2.25 -8.60
CA GLY A 74 3.57 2.35 -7.41
C GLY A 74 4.95 2.94 -7.71
N VAL A 75 6.01 2.23 -7.31
CA VAL A 75 7.42 2.64 -7.44
C VAL A 75 8.17 1.87 -8.53
N VAL A 76 9.33 2.38 -8.94
CA VAL A 76 10.26 1.65 -9.81
C VAL A 76 10.83 0.49 -9.01
N LEU A 77 10.93 -0.70 -9.62
CA LEU A 77 11.60 -1.82 -8.96
C LEU A 77 13.07 -1.45 -8.76
N GLN A 78 13.54 -1.54 -7.52
CA GLN A 78 14.88 -1.11 -7.17
C GLN A 78 15.44 -1.93 -6.01
N ALA A 79 16.76 -2.07 -6.02
CA ALA A 79 17.50 -2.54 -4.86
C ALA A 79 17.44 -1.50 -3.76
N CYS A 80 17.51 -1.91 -2.48
CA CYS A 80 17.54 -0.95 -1.37
C CYS A 80 18.77 -0.03 -1.34
N GLY A 81 19.75 -0.25 -2.22
CA GLY A 81 20.82 0.70 -2.53
C GLY A 81 20.45 1.78 -3.55
N GLY A 82 19.19 1.86 -3.99
CA GLY A 82 18.65 2.85 -4.93
C GLY A 82 18.90 2.55 -6.42
N SER A 83 19.47 1.40 -6.75
CA SER A 83 19.71 1.01 -8.15
C SER A 83 18.46 0.35 -8.75
N PRO A 84 17.95 0.79 -9.92
CA PRO A 84 16.83 0.12 -10.59
C PRO A 84 17.15 -1.34 -10.92
N LEU A 85 16.15 -2.21 -10.82
CA LEU A 85 16.22 -3.61 -11.19
C LEU A 85 15.31 -3.87 -12.39
N ASP A 86 15.75 -4.77 -13.28
CA ASP A 86 14.99 -5.18 -14.45
C ASP A 86 14.14 -6.42 -14.12
N ASP A 87 12.82 -6.25 -14.15
CA ASP A 87 11.82 -7.31 -13.97
C ASP A 87 11.38 -7.95 -15.29
N GLY A 88 11.84 -7.41 -16.43
CA GLY A 88 11.41 -7.81 -17.76
C GLY A 88 9.98 -7.38 -18.13
N VAL A 89 9.29 -6.64 -17.26
CA VAL A 89 7.86 -6.30 -17.42
C VAL A 89 7.67 -4.79 -17.42
N PHE A 90 8.03 -4.11 -16.34
CA PHE A 90 7.83 -2.67 -16.17
C PHE A 90 9.11 -1.87 -16.36
N PHE A 91 10.29 -2.48 -16.26
CA PHE A 91 11.57 -1.76 -16.37
C PHE A 91 11.68 -0.90 -17.65
N PRO A 92 12.16 0.36 -17.57
CA PRO A 92 12.63 1.09 -16.38
C PRO A 92 11.55 1.95 -15.70
N GLN A 93 10.27 1.69 -15.96
CA GLN A 93 9.14 2.46 -15.45
C GLN A 93 8.71 2.01 -14.05
N ARG A 94 7.82 2.79 -13.43
CA ARG A 94 7.15 2.39 -12.19
C ARG A 94 6.29 1.16 -12.44
N GLN A 95 6.34 0.22 -11.49
CA GLN A 95 5.49 -0.96 -11.50
C GLN A 95 4.03 -0.57 -11.28
N VAL A 96 3.14 -1.44 -11.77
CA VAL A 96 1.70 -1.36 -11.52
C VAL A 96 1.32 -2.51 -10.59
N THR A 97 0.38 -2.30 -9.67
CA THR A 97 -0.15 -3.37 -8.81
C THR A 97 -1.13 -4.25 -9.57
N ALA A 98 -1.23 -5.53 -9.22
CA ALA A 98 -2.23 -6.45 -9.82
C ALA A 98 -3.69 -6.14 -9.42
N ARG A 99 -3.92 -5.12 -8.59
CA ARG A 99 -5.24 -4.69 -8.10
C ARG A 99 -5.28 -3.18 -7.96
N ARG A 100 -6.39 -2.57 -8.36
CA ARG A 100 -6.68 -1.16 -8.06
C ARG A 100 -6.82 -0.95 -6.54
N SER A 101 -6.28 0.18 -6.06
CA SER A 101 -6.47 0.64 -4.69
C SER A 101 -7.96 0.81 -4.35
N GLN A 102 -8.39 0.26 -3.22
CA GLN A 102 -9.77 0.41 -2.75
C GLN A 102 -10.02 1.82 -2.20
N SER A 103 -11.28 2.19 -2.06
CA SER A 103 -11.63 3.47 -1.42
C SER A 103 -11.21 3.47 0.05
N THR A 104 -10.57 4.56 0.50
CA THR A 104 -10.38 4.82 1.94
C THR A 104 -11.67 5.23 2.64
N ILE A 105 -12.69 5.67 1.89
CA ILE A 105 -13.96 6.12 2.44
C ILE A 105 -14.74 4.89 2.92
N GLY A 106 -15.03 4.85 4.22
CA GLY A 106 -15.75 3.75 4.84
C GLY A 106 -14.86 2.55 5.22
N ALA A 107 -13.58 2.54 4.86
CA ALA A 107 -12.66 1.44 5.13
C ALA A 107 -12.63 1.03 6.62
N GLY A 108 -12.64 2.01 7.54
CA GLY A 108 -12.64 1.75 8.98
C GLY A 108 -13.88 1.04 9.54
N TYR A 109 -14.92 0.83 8.75
CA TYR A 109 -16.10 0.04 9.15
C TYR A 109 -16.02 -1.43 8.73
N HIS A 110 -14.97 -1.84 8.00
CA HIS A 110 -14.80 -3.21 7.52
C HIS A 110 -13.87 -4.01 8.45
N PRO A 111 -14.26 -5.20 8.90
CA PRO A 111 -13.44 -6.04 9.78
C PRO A 111 -12.30 -6.75 9.05
N THR A 112 -12.31 -6.74 7.72
CA THR A 112 -11.30 -7.34 6.85
C THR A 112 -11.06 -6.41 5.66
N LEU A 113 -9.80 -6.14 5.34
CA LEU A 113 -9.37 -5.24 4.27
C LEU A 113 -8.48 -5.98 3.26
N PHE A 114 -8.21 -5.28 2.14
CA PHE A 114 -7.69 -5.83 0.87
C PHE A 114 -8.66 -6.76 0.13
N TRP A 115 -8.43 -6.93 -1.17
CA TRP A 115 -9.30 -7.71 -2.05
C TRP A 115 -9.33 -9.21 -1.70
N ASP A 116 -8.27 -9.70 -1.06
CA ASP A 116 -8.10 -11.08 -0.62
C ASP A 116 -8.33 -11.27 0.89
N GLY A 117 -8.70 -10.21 1.62
CA GLY A 117 -8.97 -10.26 3.06
C GLY A 117 -7.73 -10.48 3.93
N ARG A 118 -6.52 -10.35 3.39
CA ARG A 118 -5.27 -10.65 4.14
C ARG A 118 -5.03 -9.70 5.32
N ALA A 119 -5.64 -8.52 5.33
CA ALA A 119 -5.67 -7.65 6.51
C ALA A 119 -6.94 -7.98 7.31
N GLY A 120 -6.79 -8.91 8.26
CA GLY A 120 -7.88 -9.39 9.11
C GLY A 120 -8.24 -8.44 10.26
N PRO A 121 -9.16 -8.82 11.15
CA PRO A 121 -9.54 -8.02 12.31
C PRO A 121 -8.42 -7.94 13.36
N GLU A 122 -7.39 -8.76 13.24
CA GLU A 122 -6.24 -8.82 14.14
C GLU A 122 -5.07 -8.02 13.57
N PHE A 123 -4.41 -7.21 14.42
CA PHE A 123 -3.12 -6.62 14.10
C PHE A 123 -2.00 -7.36 14.85
N THR A 124 -1.11 -7.97 14.07
CA THR A 124 0.16 -8.52 14.55
C THR A 124 1.27 -7.51 14.25
N ASP A 125 2.05 -7.16 15.28
CA ASP A 125 3.23 -6.33 15.14
C ASP A 125 4.23 -7.00 14.19
N PRO A 126 4.57 -6.37 13.06
CA PRO A 126 5.44 -6.99 12.08
C PRO A 126 6.91 -7.08 12.53
N GLU A 127 7.30 -6.40 13.61
CA GLU A 127 8.65 -6.45 14.17
C GLU A 127 8.81 -7.57 15.20
N THR A 128 7.81 -7.76 16.06
CA THR A 128 7.88 -8.73 17.17
C THR A 128 7.10 -10.01 16.93
N GLY A 129 6.16 -10.01 15.98
CA GLY A 129 5.21 -11.10 15.75
C GLY A 129 4.15 -11.24 16.84
N LEU A 130 4.05 -10.28 17.77
CA LEU A 130 3.04 -10.30 18.83
C LEU A 130 1.72 -9.71 18.32
N VAL A 131 0.61 -10.32 18.72
CA VAL A 131 -0.72 -9.75 18.50
C VAL A 131 -0.91 -8.56 19.43
N LEU A 132 -1.03 -7.35 18.86
CA LEU A 132 -1.26 -6.11 19.62
C LEU A 132 -2.73 -5.69 19.64
N ILE A 133 -3.49 -6.02 18.60
CA ILE A 133 -4.94 -5.77 18.53
C ILE A 133 -5.63 -7.08 18.17
N PRO A 134 -6.30 -7.76 19.11
CA PRO A 134 -6.96 -9.04 18.82
C PRO A 134 -8.21 -8.92 17.90
N SER A 135 -8.85 -7.75 17.87
CA SER A 135 -10.05 -7.50 17.06
C SER A 135 -10.22 -6.01 16.76
N GLY A 136 -10.66 -5.69 15.54
CA GLY A 136 -10.87 -4.31 15.09
C GLY A 136 -9.60 -3.61 14.58
N GLY A 137 -8.49 -4.32 14.43
CA GLY A 137 -7.18 -3.81 13.98
C GLY A 137 -6.96 -3.87 12.46
N ALA A 138 -8.03 -3.96 11.65
CA ALA A 138 -7.90 -4.20 10.21
C ALA A 138 -7.16 -3.06 9.48
N LEU A 139 -7.37 -1.80 9.88
CA LEU A 139 -6.67 -0.66 9.29
C LEU A 139 -5.18 -0.67 9.66
N GLU A 140 -4.85 -1.02 10.90
CA GLU A 140 -3.48 -1.18 11.37
C GLU A 140 -2.76 -2.30 10.59
N ALA A 141 -3.43 -3.44 10.40
CA ALA A 141 -2.93 -4.55 9.59
C ALA A 141 -2.78 -4.19 8.10
N GLN A 142 -3.67 -3.35 7.57
CA GLN A 142 -3.59 -2.90 6.18
C GLN A 142 -2.40 -1.94 5.96
N ALA A 143 -2.21 -0.98 6.86
CA ALA A 143 -1.27 0.12 6.70
C ALA A 143 0.20 -0.33 6.62
N VAL A 144 0.54 -1.46 7.22
CA VAL A 144 1.92 -1.99 7.28
C VAL A 144 2.38 -2.64 5.96
N GLY A 145 1.46 -3.15 5.14
CA GLY A 145 1.81 -3.89 3.92
C GLY A 145 2.52 -3.05 2.84
N PRO A 146 1.92 -1.92 2.40
CA PRO A 146 2.46 -1.14 1.28
C PRO A 146 3.90 -0.63 1.51
N ILE A 147 4.27 -0.31 2.75
CA ILE A 147 5.57 0.28 3.13
C ILE A 147 6.75 -0.64 2.77
N ILE A 148 6.57 -1.96 2.85
CA ILE A 148 7.59 -2.96 2.52
C ILE A 148 7.38 -3.60 1.14
N SER A 149 6.26 -3.30 0.47
CA SER A 149 5.92 -3.86 -0.84
C SER A 149 6.81 -3.25 -1.93
N MET A 150 7.62 -4.08 -2.60
CA MET A 150 8.52 -3.65 -3.69
C MET A 150 7.79 -2.99 -4.87
N VAL A 151 6.48 -3.22 -4.99
CA VAL A 151 5.64 -2.63 -6.03
C VAL A 151 5.09 -1.28 -5.57
N GLU A 152 4.66 -1.18 -4.32
CA GLU A 152 3.90 -0.03 -3.82
C GLU A 152 4.79 1.09 -3.27
N MET A 153 5.66 0.81 -2.29
CA MET A 153 6.47 1.83 -1.61
C MET A 153 7.89 1.38 -1.24
N GLY A 154 8.21 0.08 -1.32
CA GLY A 154 9.46 -0.50 -0.85
C GLY A 154 10.50 -0.74 -1.94
N CYS A 155 11.54 -1.48 -1.56
CA CYS A 155 12.60 -2.01 -2.42
C CYS A 155 12.70 -3.53 -2.25
N ASP A 156 13.53 -4.19 -3.05
CA ASP A 156 13.67 -5.66 -3.14
C ASP A 156 13.82 -6.40 -1.80
N THR A 157 14.50 -5.78 -0.84
CA THR A 157 14.89 -6.38 0.45
C THR A 157 14.43 -5.55 1.64
N ARG A 158 13.48 -4.63 1.45
CA ARG A 158 12.99 -3.77 2.54
C ARG A 158 12.23 -4.60 3.57
N ASP A 159 12.64 -4.47 4.82
CA ASP A 159 11.93 -4.97 5.99
C ASP A 159 11.71 -3.83 7.00
N TRP A 160 11.15 -4.16 8.16
CA TRP A 160 10.88 -3.17 9.21
C TRP A 160 12.14 -2.62 9.88
N ASP A 161 13.25 -3.35 9.90
CA ASP A 161 14.54 -2.82 10.35
C ASP A 161 15.06 -1.74 9.39
N GLY A 162 14.78 -1.87 8.09
CA GLY A 162 15.06 -0.86 7.08
C GLY A 162 14.14 0.37 7.10
N VAL A 163 12.95 0.28 7.70
CA VAL A 163 12.02 1.42 7.83
C VAL A 163 12.43 2.39 8.96
N ARG A 164 13.14 1.91 9.99
CA ARG A 164 13.53 2.72 11.16
C ARG A 164 14.72 3.66 10.91
N GLN A 165 15.48 3.46 9.84
CA GLN A 165 16.75 4.15 9.55
C GLN A 165 16.55 5.38 8.68
#